data_AF-A0A2K5C0V0-F1
#
_entry.id   AF-A0A2K5C0V0-F1
#
_cell.length_a   1.000
_cell.length_b   1.000
_cell.length_c   1.000
_cell.angle_alpha   90.00
_cell.angle_beta   90.00
_cell.angle_gamma   90.00
#
_symmetry.space_group_name_H-M   'P 1'
#
loop_
_entity.id
_entity.type
_entity.pdbx_description
1 polymer ?
#
loop_
_entity_poly.entity_id
_entity_poly.type
_entity_poly.pdbx_seq_one_letter_code
_entity_poly.pdbx_strand_id
1 'polypeptide(L)'
;MASSSTVPLGFHYETKYVVLSYLGLLSQEKLQEHLSSPQGVQLDIASQSLDEEILSKVKTEIEEELKSLDKEISEAFTSTGFDRHTSPVFSPANPESSMEDCLALGEKVSQELKEPLHKALHMLLSQALCLVLSQRRRNTLESLRKIAMTFISCPATTLDKSVPQSLQL
;
A
#
# COMPACT_ATOMS: atom_id res chain seq x y z
N MET A 1 17.15 19.19 -11.41
CA MET A 1 17.29 19.34 -9.95
C MET A 1 16.38 18.31 -9.30
N ALA A 2 16.92 17.34 -8.58
CA ALA A 2 16.08 16.45 -7.77
C ALA A 2 15.72 17.24 -6.51
N SER A 3 14.49 17.75 -6.44
CA SER A 3 13.97 18.36 -5.23
C SER A 3 13.92 17.28 -4.15
N SER A 4 14.75 17.42 -3.11
CA SER A 4 14.65 16.57 -1.92
C SER A 4 13.27 16.84 -1.28
N SER A 5 12.34 15.90 -1.39
CA SER A 5 11.02 16.01 -0.77
C SER A 5 11.11 15.60 0.70
N THR A 6 11.84 16.37 1.51
CA THR A 6 11.79 16.18 2.96
C THR A 6 10.44 16.69 3.45
N VAL A 7 9.64 15.78 4.01
CA VAL A 7 8.37 16.13 4.62
C VAL A 7 8.66 17.07 5.80
N PRO A 8 7.93 18.19 5.96
CA PRO A 8 8.08 19.06 7.12
C PRO A 8 7.93 18.27 8.41
N LEU A 9 8.77 18.54 9.42
CA LEU A 9 8.76 17.77 10.66
C LEU A 9 7.41 17.84 11.39
N GLY A 10 6.73 19.00 11.28
CA GLY A 10 5.38 19.23 11.81
C GLY A 10 4.30 18.29 11.26
N PHE A 11 4.50 17.76 10.05
CA PHE A 11 3.54 16.87 9.40
C PHE A 11 3.30 15.59 10.20
N HIS A 12 4.32 15.09 10.91
CA HIS A 12 4.17 13.93 11.77
C HIS A 12 3.15 14.18 12.90
N TYR A 13 3.29 15.32 13.58
CA TYR A 13 2.40 15.72 14.67
C TYR A 13 0.98 15.99 14.18
N GLU A 14 0.85 16.71 13.07
CA GLU A 14 -0.43 17.00 12.44
C GLU A 14 -1.16 15.72 12.03
N THR A 15 -0.46 14.78 11.38
CA THR A 15 -1.04 13.51 10.97
C THR A 15 -1.45 12.67 12.17
N LYS A 16 -0.60 12.57 13.20
CA LYS A 16 -0.91 11.81 14.41
C LYS A 16 -2.14 12.40 15.13
N TYR A 17 -2.24 13.72 15.22
CA TYR A 17 -3.40 14.41 15.77
C TYR A 17 -4.67 14.07 15.01
N VAL A 18 -4.68 14.24 13.67
CA VAL A 18 -5.85 13.95 12.81
C VAL A 18 -6.34 12.52 13.00
N VAL A 19 -5.42 11.54 12.97
CA VAL A 19 -5.78 10.13 13.14
C VAL A 19 -6.38 9.86 14.52
N LEU A 20 -5.74 10.34 15.59
CA LEU A 20 -6.23 10.13 16.95
C LEU A 20 -7.58 10.80 17.20
N SER A 21 -7.74 12.04 16.74
CA SER A 21 -9.00 12.79 16.86
C SER A 21 -10.13 12.12 16.08
N TYR A 22 -9.88 11.66 14.85
CA TYR A 22 -10.87 10.91 14.07
C TYR A 22 -11.29 9.61 14.77
N LEU A 23 -10.33 8.83 15.27
CA LEU A 23 -10.63 7.61 16.02
C LEU A 23 -11.41 7.90 17.31
N GLY A 24 -11.12 9.02 17.97
CA GLY A 24 -11.85 9.49 19.14
C GLY A 24 -13.32 9.80 18.83
N LEU A 25 -13.58 10.49 17.72
CA LEU A 25 -14.94 10.79 17.26
C LEU A 25 -15.72 9.51 16.95
N LEU A 26 -15.12 8.56 16.21
CA LEU A 26 -15.74 7.27 15.91
C LEU A 26 -16.04 6.46 17.17
N SER A 27 -15.17 6.52 18.17
CA SER A 27 -15.38 5.83 19.46
C SER A 27 -16.58 6.42 20.21
N GLN A 28 -16.71 7.74 20.21
CA GLN A 28 -17.83 8.43 20.85
C GLN A 28 -19.17 8.17 20.13
N GLU A 29 -19.18 8.21 18.81
CA GLU A 29 -20.38 7.98 17.99
C GLU A 29 -20.94 6.57 18.22
N LYS A 30 -20.07 5.55 18.24
CA LYS A 30 -20.47 4.17 18.58
C LYS A 30 -21.06 4.06 19.98
N LEU A 31 -20.45 4.72 20.98
CA LEU A 31 -20.97 4.70 22.35
C LEU A 31 -22.38 5.32 22.40
N GLN A 32 -22.59 6.43 21.70
CA GLN A 32 -23.88 7.11 21.63
C GLN A 32 -24.95 6.30 20.89
N GLU A 33 -24.60 5.62 19.80
CA GLU A 33 -25.49 4.71 19.06
C GLU A 33 -25.97 3.55 19.94
N HIS A 34 -25.08 2.95 20.73
CA HIS A 34 -25.42 1.89 21.69
C HIS A 34 -26.40 2.35 22.78
N LEU A 35 -26.27 3.59 23.28
CA LEU A 35 -27.18 4.17 24.27
C LEU A 35 -28.54 4.60 23.71
N SER A 36 -28.63 4.81 22.38
CA SER A 36 -29.81 5.37 21.72
C SER A 36 -30.69 4.31 21.03
N SER A 37 -30.24 3.06 20.95
CA SER A 37 -30.97 1.97 20.31
C SER A 37 -32.11 1.44 21.20
N PRO A 38 -33.38 1.42 20.74
CA PRO A 38 -34.48 0.81 21.47
C PRO A 38 -34.27 -0.70 21.53
N GLN A 39 -34.13 -1.26 22.74
CA GLN A 39 -34.00 -2.71 22.99
C GLN A 39 -35.02 -3.49 22.16
N GLY A 40 -34.51 -4.21 21.14
CA GLY A 40 -35.35 -4.96 20.21
C GLY A 40 -34.79 -6.32 19.80
N VAL A 41 -33.64 -6.78 20.31
CA VAL A 41 -33.18 -8.17 20.14
C VAL A 41 -32.27 -8.50 21.33
N GLN A 42 -32.55 -9.60 22.05
CA GLN A 42 -31.63 -10.20 23.03
C GLN A 42 -30.35 -10.66 22.31
N LEU A 43 -29.41 -9.76 22.10
CA LEU A 43 -28.04 -10.11 21.76
C LEU A 43 -27.28 -10.27 23.07
N ASP A 44 -26.58 -11.39 23.19
CA ASP A 44 -25.93 -11.90 24.39
C ASP A 44 -25.27 -10.80 25.24
N ILE A 45 -25.78 -10.61 26.47
CA ILE A 45 -25.38 -9.55 27.40
C ILE A 45 -23.86 -9.57 27.65
N ALA A 46 -23.25 -10.75 27.59
CA ALA A 46 -21.81 -10.94 27.75
C ALA A 46 -20.98 -10.36 26.59
N SER A 47 -21.51 -10.40 25.37
CA SER A 47 -20.84 -9.84 24.18
C SER A 47 -20.97 -8.31 24.17
N GLN A 48 -22.14 -7.77 24.54
CA GLN A 48 -22.34 -6.32 24.67
C GLN A 48 -21.46 -5.69 25.76
N SER A 49 -21.30 -6.34 26.92
CA SER A 49 -20.42 -5.83 27.99
C SER A 49 -18.95 -5.84 27.60
N LEU A 50 -18.51 -6.84 26.83
CA LEU A 50 -17.14 -6.94 26.34
C LEU A 50 -16.85 -5.82 25.33
N ASP A 51 -17.80 -5.54 24.43
CA ASP A 51 -17.68 -4.46 23.45
C ASP A 51 -17.61 -3.08 24.11
N GLU A 52 -18.37 -2.84 25.19
CA GLU A 52 -18.26 -1.58 25.98
C GLU A 52 -16.91 -1.46 26.73
N GLU A 53 -16.40 -2.54 27.30
CA GLU A 53 -15.07 -2.55 27.95
C GLU A 53 -13.97 -2.25 26.93
N ILE A 54 -14.05 -2.84 25.74
CA ILE A 54 -13.10 -2.57 24.66
C ILE A 54 -13.22 -1.13 24.19
N LEU A 55 -14.43 -0.61 23.98
CA LEU A 55 -14.65 0.75 23.52
C LEU A 55 -14.14 1.79 24.53
N SER A 56 -14.41 1.58 25.82
CA SER A 56 -13.92 2.43 26.90
C SER A 56 -12.40 2.39 27.00
N LYS A 57 -11.78 1.21 26.87
CA LYS A 57 -10.32 1.07 26.82
C LYS A 57 -9.72 1.82 25.63
N VAL A 58 -10.27 1.65 24.44
CA VAL A 58 -9.82 2.36 23.22
C VAL A 58 -9.94 3.87 23.41
N LYS A 59 -11.03 4.36 24.00
CA LYS A 59 -11.18 5.78 24.32
C LYS A 59 -10.08 6.27 25.26
N THR A 60 -9.80 5.55 26.35
CA THR A 60 -8.74 5.94 27.29
C THR A 60 -7.36 5.94 26.64
N GLU A 61 -7.08 4.98 25.76
CA GLU A 61 -5.82 4.90 25.01
C GLU A 61 -5.65 6.10 24.06
N ILE A 62 -6.72 6.49 23.36
CA ILE A 62 -6.72 7.67 22.49
C ILE A 62 -6.46 8.95 23.28
N GLU A 63 -7.11 9.13 24.45
CA GLU A 63 -6.90 10.30 25.32
C GLU A 63 -5.45 10.38 25.84
N GLU A 64 -4.87 9.26 26.26
CA GLU A 64 -3.46 9.21 26.69
C GLU A 64 -2.48 9.46 25.54
N GLU A 65 -2.74 8.93 24.34
CA GLU A 65 -1.93 9.20 23.15
C GLU A 65 -2.01 10.67 22.71
N LEU A 66 -3.18 11.31 22.81
CA LEU A 66 -3.33 12.74 22.53
C LEU A 66 -2.56 13.60 23.54
N LYS A 67 -2.58 13.22 24.82
CA LYS A 67 -1.79 13.89 25.86
C LYS A 67 -0.29 13.68 25.68
N SER A 68 0.12 12.47 25.29
CA SER A 68 1.51 12.15 24.95
C SER A 68 1.99 12.98 23.77
N LEU A 69 1.15 13.16 22.74
CA LEU A 69 1.44 14.01 21.59
C LEU A 69 1.65 15.48 21.98
N ASP A 70 0.83 16.05 22.86
CA ASP A 70 1.01 17.43 23.33
C ASP A 70 2.35 17.62 24.05
N LYS A 71 2.75 16.62 24.85
CA LYS A 71 4.07 16.58 25.48
C LYS A 71 5.19 16.49 24.45
N GLU A 72 5.06 15.59 23.47
CA GLU A 72 6.05 15.40 22.40
C GLU A 72 6.29 16.69 21.61
N ILE A 73 5.22 17.39 21.23
CA ILE A 73 5.27 18.69 20.54
C ILE A 73 5.98 19.72 21.42
N SER A 74 5.63 19.79 22.70
CA SER A 74 6.22 20.75 23.65
C SER A 74 7.72 20.53 23.83
N GLU A 75 8.16 19.28 23.93
CA GLU A 75 9.59 18.92 24.03
C GLU A 75 10.34 19.21 22.72
N ALA A 76 9.71 18.92 21.58
CA ALA A 76 10.26 19.14 20.25
C ALA A 76 10.35 20.62 19.86
N PHE A 77 9.57 21.52 20.47
CA PHE A 77 9.55 22.95 20.12
C PHE A 77 10.96 23.58 20.11
N THR A 78 11.78 23.26 21.12
CA THR A 78 13.12 23.84 21.27
C THR A 78 14.09 23.44 20.16
N SER A 79 13.92 22.27 19.55
CA SER A 79 14.81 21.75 18.51
C SER A 79 14.25 21.96 17.10
N THR A 80 12.92 21.95 16.96
CA THR A 80 12.22 21.93 15.67
C THR A 80 11.59 23.27 15.32
N GLY A 81 11.33 24.12 16.31
CA GLY A 81 10.58 25.37 16.15
C GLY A 81 9.10 25.18 15.78
N PHE A 82 8.59 23.94 15.82
CA PHE A 82 7.21 23.65 15.45
C PHE A 82 6.24 24.14 16.54
N ASP A 83 5.45 25.17 16.22
CA ASP A 83 4.39 25.69 17.08
C ASP A 83 3.01 25.22 16.63
N ARG A 84 2.33 24.42 17.44
CA ARG A 84 0.97 23.95 17.17
C ARG A 84 -0.04 25.08 17.03
N HIS A 85 0.19 26.24 17.66
CA HIS A 85 -0.74 27.38 17.55
C HIS A 85 -0.70 28.06 16.18
N THR A 86 0.35 27.79 15.39
CA THR A 86 0.46 28.27 14.00
C THR A 86 -0.02 27.26 12.98
N SER A 87 -0.24 26.00 13.39
CA SER A 87 -0.69 24.95 12.50
C SER A 87 -2.20 25.05 12.26
N PRO A 88 -2.64 25.00 10.99
CA PRO A 88 -4.06 25.01 10.66
C PRO A 88 -4.80 23.73 11.09
N VAL A 89 -4.07 22.66 11.40
CA VAL A 89 -4.64 21.39 11.88
C VAL A 89 -4.99 21.49 13.37
N PHE A 90 -4.13 22.10 14.16
CA PHE A 90 -4.32 22.26 15.61
C PHE A 90 -5.11 23.54 15.96
N SER A 91 -5.05 24.55 15.11
CA SER A 91 -5.78 25.83 15.24
C SER A 91 -6.58 26.12 13.96
N PRO A 92 -7.59 25.29 13.64
CA PRO A 92 -8.37 25.42 12.41
C PRO A 92 -9.24 26.68 12.45
N ALA A 93 -9.47 27.28 11.29
CA ALA A 93 -10.38 28.42 11.15
C ALA A 93 -11.84 28.06 11.47
N ASN A 94 -12.22 26.80 11.25
CA ASN A 94 -13.53 26.26 11.61
C ASN A 94 -13.34 24.97 12.42
N PRO A 95 -13.51 24.99 13.75
CA PRO A 95 -13.27 23.81 14.59
C PRO A 95 -14.27 22.68 14.32
N GLU A 96 -15.52 23.01 13.98
CA GLU A 96 -16.61 22.04 13.79
C GLU A 96 -16.45 21.15 12.54
N SER A 97 -15.72 21.60 11.52
CA SER A 97 -15.48 20.82 10.28
C SER A 97 -14.02 20.42 10.08
N SER A 98 -13.16 20.77 11.03
CA SER A 98 -11.70 20.68 10.87
C SER A 98 -11.21 19.26 10.55
N MET A 99 -11.86 18.25 11.12
CA MET A 99 -11.49 16.85 10.91
C MET A 99 -11.94 16.36 9.54
N GLU A 100 -13.19 16.64 9.19
CA GLU A 100 -13.80 16.29 7.92
C GLU A 100 -13.05 16.95 6.76
N ASP A 101 -12.65 18.21 6.92
CA ASP A 101 -11.85 18.95 5.95
C ASP A 101 -10.47 18.32 5.75
N CYS A 102 -9.82 17.85 6.83
CA CYS A 102 -8.55 17.12 6.75
C CYS A 102 -8.71 15.78 6.02
N LEU A 103 -9.79 15.03 6.29
CA LEU A 103 -10.06 13.74 5.66
C LEU A 103 -10.46 13.89 4.19
N ALA A 104 -11.21 14.94 3.85
CA ALA A 104 -11.59 15.27 2.48
C ALA A 104 -10.38 15.51 1.58
N LEU A 105 -9.28 16.04 2.13
CA LEU A 105 -8.01 16.15 1.39
C LEU A 105 -7.47 14.78 0.99
N GLY A 106 -7.55 13.80 1.89
CA GLY A 106 -7.14 12.41 1.63
C GLY A 106 -7.98 11.78 0.50
N GLU A 107 -9.30 11.96 0.54
CA GLU A 107 -10.21 11.48 -0.52
C GLU A 107 -9.89 12.14 -1.86
N LYS A 108 -9.69 13.47 -1.87
CA LYS A 108 -9.31 14.21 -3.07
C LYS A 108 -8.00 13.68 -3.67
N VAL A 109 -6.96 13.49 -2.85
CA VAL A 109 -5.67 12.95 -3.31
C VAL A 109 -5.82 11.52 -3.84
N SER A 110 -6.63 10.69 -3.17
CA SER A 110 -6.95 9.32 -3.62
C SER A 110 -7.58 9.34 -5.02
N GLN A 111 -8.57 10.21 -5.24
CA GLN A 111 -9.24 10.38 -6.54
C GLN A 111 -8.27 10.90 -7.61
N GLU A 112 -7.48 11.93 -7.31
CA GLU A 112 -6.53 12.53 -8.23
C GLU A 112 -5.41 11.55 -8.64
N LEU A 113 -4.94 10.71 -7.71
CA LEU A 113 -3.87 9.75 -7.97
C LEU A 113 -4.35 8.45 -8.63
N LYS A 114 -5.65 8.15 -8.61
CA LYS A 114 -6.22 6.90 -9.13
C LYS A 114 -5.82 6.62 -10.58
N GLU A 115 -6.09 7.55 -11.50
CA GLU A 115 -5.78 7.38 -12.92
C GLU A 115 -4.26 7.38 -13.20
N PRO A 116 -3.45 8.32 -12.67
CA PRO A 116 -2.00 8.29 -12.82
C PRO A 116 -1.37 6.99 -12.34
N LEU A 117 -1.75 6.49 -11.17
CA LEU A 117 -1.23 5.24 -10.61
C LEU A 117 -1.63 4.04 -11.46
N HIS A 118 -2.89 3.97 -11.88
CA HIS A 118 -3.35 2.90 -12.78
C HIS A 118 -2.57 2.92 -14.10
N LYS A 119 -2.37 4.10 -14.69
CA LYS A 119 -1.61 4.25 -15.94
C LYS A 119 -0.14 3.85 -15.77
N ALA A 120 0.50 4.27 -14.69
CA ALA A 120 1.87 3.91 -14.37
C ALA A 120 2.01 2.39 -14.19
N LEU A 121 1.10 1.76 -13.44
CA LEU A 121 1.06 0.32 -13.24
C LEU A 121 0.90 -0.43 -14.56
N HIS A 122 -0.04 -0.01 -15.42
CA HIS A 122 -0.22 -0.60 -16.74
C HIS A 122 1.03 -0.47 -17.62
N MET A 123 1.68 0.70 -17.62
CA MET A 123 2.93 0.91 -18.35
C MET A 123 4.06 0.00 -17.84
N LEU A 124 4.24 -0.11 -16.53
CA LEU A 124 5.28 -0.94 -15.94
C LEU A 124 5.07 -2.43 -16.26
N LEU A 125 3.84 -2.91 -16.13
CA LEU A 125 3.50 -4.31 -16.44
C LEU A 125 3.66 -4.62 -17.93
N SER A 126 3.18 -3.74 -18.82
CA SER A 126 3.31 -3.93 -20.27
C SER A 126 4.77 -3.90 -20.73
N GLN A 127 5.58 -3.00 -20.17
CA GLN A 127 7.01 -2.94 -20.46
C GLN A 127 7.74 -4.21 -19.98
N ALA A 128 7.47 -4.65 -18.74
CA ALA A 128 8.06 -5.88 -18.20
C ALA A 128 7.69 -7.10 -19.04
N LEU A 129 6.42 -7.24 -19.43
CA LEU A 129 5.95 -8.31 -20.32
C LEU A 129 6.65 -8.28 -21.68
N CYS A 130 6.78 -7.09 -22.30
CA CYS A 130 7.44 -6.94 -23.58
C CYS A 130 8.93 -7.36 -23.51
N LEU A 131 9.63 -6.95 -22.45
CA LEU A 131 11.02 -7.35 -22.23
C LEU A 131 11.17 -8.86 -22.04
N VAL A 132 10.32 -9.48 -21.22
CA VAL A 132 10.36 -10.94 -20.97
C VAL A 132 10.08 -11.73 -22.25
N LEU A 133 9.03 -11.36 -23.00
CA LEU A 133 8.65 -12.04 -24.24
C LEU A 133 9.72 -11.88 -25.33
N SER A 134 10.27 -10.68 -25.49
CA SER A 134 11.34 -10.41 -26.45
C SER A 134 12.64 -11.13 -26.09
N GLN A 135 12.99 -11.23 -24.79
CA GLN A 135 14.13 -12.03 -24.34
C GLN A 135 13.91 -13.51 -24.61
N ARG A 136 12.73 -14.06 -24.28
CA ARG A 136 12.39 -15.47 -24.54
C ARG A 136 12.51 -15.79 -26.03
N ARG A 137 11.91 -14.95 -26.88
CA ARG A 137 11.96 -15.13 -28.35
C ARG A 137 13.40 -15.12 -28.86
N ARG A 138 14.24 -14.19 -28.38
CA ARG A 138 15.66 -14.13 -28.75
C ARG A 138 16.41 -15.40 -28.36
N ASN A 139 16.21 -15.87 -27.12
CA ASN A 139 16.84 -17.11 -26.64
C ASN A 139 16.43 -18.32 -27.49
N THR A 140 15.15 -18.46 -27.82
CA THR A 140 14.65 -19.55 -28.67
C THR A 140 15.28 -19.51 -30.07
N LEU A 141 15.37 -18.32 -30.67
CA LEU A 141 15.93 -18.15 -32.01
C LEU A 141 17.43 -18.46 -32.02
N GLU A 142 18.16 -18.06 -30.97
CA GLU A 142 19.57 -18.40 -30.80
C GLU A 142 19.78 -19.91 -30.63
N SER A 143 18.95 -20.59 -29.82
CA SER A 143 18.99 -22.05 -29.67
C SER A 143 18.74 -22.78 -30.99
N LEU A 144 17.72 -22.37 -31.75
CA LEU A 144 17.41 -22.95 -33.07
C LEU A 144 18.56 -22.75 -34.06
N ARG A 145 19.19 -21.56 -34.06
CA ARG A 145 20.37 -21.30 -34.89
C ARG A 145 21.53 -22.21 -34.53
N LYS A 146 21.81 -22.42 -33.23
CA LYS A 146 22.85 -23.36 -32.77
C LYS A 146 22.56 -24.78 -33.25
N ILE A 147 21.32 -25.25 -33.11
CA ILE A 147 20.88 -26.56 -33.59
C ILE A 147 21.09 -26.69 -35.11
N ALA A 148 20.63 -25.72 -35.90
CA ALA A 148 20.81 -25.75 -37.35
C ALA A 148 22.29 -25.80 -37.76
N MET A 149 23.16 -25.03 -37.10
CA MET A 149 24.60 -25.05 -37.37
C MET A 149 25.24 -26.41 -37.04
N THR A 150 24.80 -27.08 -35.95
CA THR A 150 25.26 -28.44 -35.66
C THR A 150 24.82 -29.47 -36.71
N PHE A 151 23.59 -29.35 -37.25
CA PHE A 151 23.12 -30.25 -38.31
C PHE A 151 23.88 -30.07 -39.63
N ILE A 152 24.26 -28.84 -39.97
CA ILE A 152 25.00 -28.55 -41.21
C ILE A 152 26.48 -28.97 -41.09
N SER A 153 27.03 -29.01 -39.87
CA SER A 153 28.44 -29.34 -39.62
C SER A 153 28.72 -30.81 -39.30
N CYS A 154 27.70 -31.67 -39.20
CA CYS A 154 27.87 -33.12 -39.08
C CYS A 154 27.99 -33.75 -40.48
N PRO A 155 29.18 -34.25 -40.89
CA PRO A 155 29.29 -34.97 -42.15
C PRO A 155 28.53 -36.29 -42.05
N ALA A 156 27.68 -36.58 -43.03
CA ALA A 156 27.04 -37.88 -43.16
C ALA A 156 28.13 -38.93 -43.40
N THR A 157 28.51 -39.68 -42.36
CA THR A 157 29.27 -40.92 -42.55
C THR A 157 28.37 -41.88 -43.31
N THR A 158 28.74 -42.12 -44.57
CA THR A 158 28.12 -43.03 -45.51
C THR A 158 27.84 -44.38 -44.85
N LEU A 159 26.56 -44.77 -44.85
CA LEU A 159 26.10 -46.12 -44.55
C LEU A 159 26.74 -47.08 -45.57
N ASP A 160 27.78 -47.80 -45.14
CA ASP A 160 28.43 -48.84 -45.93
C ASP A 160 27.42 -49.98 -46.21
N LYS A 161 27.04 -50.13 -47.47
CA LYS A 161 26.15 -51.21 -47.93
C LYS A 161 26.97 -52.48 -48.10
N SER A 162 27.16 -53.24 -47.03
CA SER A 162 27.58 -54.64 -47.15
C SER A 162 26.39 -55.50 -47.61
N VAL A 163 26.40 -55.81 -48.90
CA VAL A 163 25.51 -56.79 -49.55
C VAL A 163 25.89 -58.20 -49.09
N PRO A 164 24.96 -59.04 -48.57
CA PRO A 164 25.24 -60.46 -48.42
C PRO A 164 24.92 -61.14 -49.76
N GLN A 165 25.95 -61.47 -50.54
CA GLN A 165 25.82 -62.38 -51.67
C GLN A 165 25.95 -63.83 -51.17
N SER A 166 24.82 -64.52 -51.12
CA SER A 166 24.74 -65.98 -51.07
C SER A 166 24.25 -66.50 -52.43
N LEU A 167 25.06 -67.34 -53.11
CA LEU A 167 24.66 -68.62 -53.75
C LEU A 167 25.72 -69.14 -54.77
N GLN A 168 26.09 -70.40 -54.55
CA GLN A 168 26.45 -71.49 -55.49
C GLN A 168 27.84 -71.53 -56.17
N LEU A 169 28.68 -72.46 -55.70
CA LEU A 169 28.74 -73.86 -56.19
C LEU A 169 29.15 -74.80 -55.05
#